data_AF-K4QUQ1-F1
#
_entry.id   AF-K4QUQ1-F1
#
_cell.length_a   1.000
_cell.length_b   1.000
_cell.length_c   1.000
_cell.angle_alpha   90.00
_cell.angle_beta   90.00
_cell.angle_gamma   90.00
#
_symmetry.space_group_name_H-M   'P 1'
#
loop_
_entity.id
_entity.type
_entity.pdbx_description
1 polymer ?
#
loop_
_entity_poly.entity_id
_entity_poly.type
_entity_poly.pdbx_seq_one_letter_code
_entity_poly.pdbx_strand_id
1 'polypeptide(L)' 'MHRAMHFTMIRNWVGSSNREEFYAACDRHGIMVWNDFPNAWSMDPPDHEAFLSAARDTVLRYRIHPNVAV' A
#
# COMPACT_ATOMS: atom_id res chain seq x y z
N MET A 1 -16.33 1.48 -8.19
CA MET A 1 -15.90 1.11 -9.55
C MET A 1 -15.19 -0.25 -9.56
N HIS A 2 -13.99 -0.42 -8.96
CA HIS A 2 -13.23 -1.68 -9.02
C HIS A 2 -13.98 -2.94 -8.54
N ARG A 3 -14.77 -2.87 -7.46
CA ARG A 3 -15.61 -4.00 -7.02
C ARG A 3 -16.62 -4.46 -8.08
N ALA A 4 -17.22 -3.52 -8.80
CA ALA A 4 -18.18 -3.82 -9.86
C ALA A 4 -17.52 -4.45 -11.10
N MET A 5 -16.20 -4.34 -11.22
CA MET A 5 -15.39 -5.01 -12.25
C MET A 5 -14.92 -6.40 -11.82
N HIS A 6 -15.39 -6.90 -10.67
CA HIS A 6 -15.00 -8.19 -10.09
C HIS A 6 -13.52 -8.32 -9.75
N PHE A 7 -12.82 -7.20 -9.49
CA PHE A 7 -11.46 -7.25 -8.98
C PHE A 7 -11.44 -7.62 -7.49
N THR A 8 -10.45 -8.43 -7.12
CA THR A 8 -10.23 -8.90 -5.75
C THR A 8 -9.03 -8.24 -5.07
N MET A 9 -8.16 -7.59 -5.83
CA MET A 9 -6.94 -6.96 -5.33
C MET A 9 -6.60 -5.69 -6.11
N ILE A 10 -6.00 -4.72 -5.41
CA ILE A 10 -5.36 -3.55 -5.98
C ILE A 10 -3.89 -3.56 -5.56
N ARG A 11 -2.98 -3.37 -6.52
CA ARG A 11 -1.57 -3.09 -6.21
C ARG A 11 -1.40 -1.59 -6.06
N ASN A 12 -1.10 -1.13 -4.84
CA ASN A 12 -0.70 0.24 -4.57
C ASN A 12 0.78 0.42 -4.95
N TRP A 13 1.02 0.56 -6.25
CA TRP A 13 2.36 0.61 -6.82
C TRP A 13 3.16 1.79 -6.25
N VAL A 14 4.37 1.52 -5.78
CA VAL A 14 5.32 2.46 -5.13
C VAL A 14 4.70 3.41 -4.10
N GLY A 15 3.65 2.97 -3.40
CA GLY A 15 2.96 3.81 -2.42
C GLY A 15 2.22 5.00 -3.04
N SER A 16 1.74 4.88 -4.29
CA SER A 16 1.02 5.94 -5.02
C SER A 16 -0.17 6.54 -4.26
N SER A 17 -0.75 5.79 -3.31
CA SER A 17 -1.74 6.29 -2.35
C SER A 17 -1.28 6.05 -0.91
N ASN A 18 -1.26 7.12 -0.11
CA ASN A 18 -1.06 7.10 1.34
C ASN A 18 -2.29 7.66 2.08
N ARG A 19 -3.46 7.55 1.46
CA ARG A 19 -4.71 8.08 1.98
C ARG A 19 -5.44 7.04 2.81
N GLU A 20 -5.79 7.38 4.04
CA GLU A 20 -6.60 6.53 4.93
C GLU A 20 -7.92 6.11 4.25
N GLU A 21 -8.53 7.01 3.49
CA GLU A 21 -9.80 6.75 2.82
C GLU A 21 -9.69 5.65 1.75
N PHE A 22 -8.50 5.45 1.18
CA PHE A 22 -8.24 4.36 0.24
C PHE A 22 -8.26 3.01 0.95
N TYR A 23 -7.50 2.87 2.05
CA TYR A 23 -7.46 1.62 2.81
C TYR A 23 -8.81 1.33 3.47
N ALA A 24 -9.44 2.32 4.09
CA ALA A 24 -10.78 2.16 4.68
C ALA A 24 -11.84 1.77 3.62
N ALA A 25 -11.74 2.26 2.39
CA ALA A 25 -12.63 1.83 1.30
C ALA A 25 -12.36 0.39 0.86
N CYS A 26 -11.09 -0.03 0.82
CA CYS A 26 -10.70 -1.41 0.51
C CYS A 26 -11.21 -2.38 1.57
N ASP A 27 -11.10 -2.03 2.86
CA ASP A 27 -11.70 -2.79 3.97
C ASP A 27 -13.21 -2.96 3.80
N ARG A 28 -13.95 -1.87 3.59
CA ARG A 28 -15.42 -1.90 3.44
C ARG A 28 -15.89 -2.72 2.25
N HIS A 29 -15.06 -2.85 1.22
CA HIS A 29 -15.42 -3.53 -0.02
C HIS A 29 -14.81 -4.92 -0.16
N GLY A 30 -13.99 -5.36 0.78
CA GLY A 30 -13.31 -6.65 0.73
C GLY A 30 -12.35 -6.77 -0.45
N ILE A 31 -11.65 -5.68 -0.78
CA ILE A 31 -10.62 -5.66 -1.83
C ILE A 31 -9.27 -5.69 -1.14
N MET A 32 -8.43 -6.67 -1.46
CA MET A 32 -7.08 -6.77 -0.91
C MET A 32 -6.17 -5.70 -1.50
N VAL A 33 -5.18 -5.27 -0.72
CA VAL A 33 -4.14 -4.33 -1.16
C VAL A 33 -2.79 -5.02 -1.06
N TRP A 34 -2.08 -5.09 -2.19
CA TRP A 34 -0.63 -5.29 -2.21
C TRP A 34 -0.01 -3.89 -2.16
N ASN A 35 0.61 -3.56 -1.03
CA ASN A 35 1.17 -2.25 -0.76
C ASN A 35 2.68 -2.21 -0.95
N ASP A 36 3.14 -1.60 -2.05
CA ASP A 36 4.57 -1.41 -2.29
C ASP A 36 5.14 -0.26 -1.45
N PHE A 37 6.43 -0.35 -1.13
CA PHE A 37 7.24 0.78 -0.64
C PHE A 37 7.69 1.69 -1.79
N PRO A 38 8.12 2.94 -1.52
CA PRO A 38 8.53 3.89 -2.55
C PRO A 38 9.91 3.55 -3.15
N ASN A 39 10.02 2.37 -3.76
CA ASN A 39 11.16 1.93 -4.56
C ASN A 39 10.66 1.35 -5.89
N ALA A 40 11.10 1.97 -6.98
CA ALA A 40 10.76 1.55 -8.33
C ALA A 40 11.96 0.84 -8.99
N TRP A 41 11.69 -0.14 -9.84
CA TRP A 41 12.69 -0.75 -10.72
C TRP A 41 13.89 -1.41 -10.02
N SER A 42 13.71 -1.84 -8.77
CA SER A 42 14.78 -2.46 -7.96
C SER A 42 16.03 -1.58 -7.85
N MET A 43 15.88 -0.26 -7.92
CA MET A 43 16.99 0.65 -7.68
C MET A 43 17.40 0.57 -6.22
N ASP A 44 18.71 0.61 -5.97
CA ASP A 44 19.22 0.82 -4.62
C ASP A 44 18.82 2.24 -4.20
N PRO A 45 18.09 2.43 -3.08
CA PRO A 45 17.72 3.76 -2.64
C PRO A 45 18.98 4.62 -2.46
N PRO A 46 19.00 5.87 -2.94
CA PRO A 46 20.16 6.74 -2.77
C PRO A 46 20.37 7.14 -1.30
N ASP A 47 19.31 7.10 -0.49
CA ASP A 47 19.33 7.33 0.95
C ASP A 47 18.61 6.15 1.65
N HIS A 48 19.40 5.28 2.27
CA HIS A 48 18.90 4.07 2.92
C HIS A 48 18.11 4.40 4.19
N GLU A 49 18.52 5.41 4.96
CA GLU A 49 17.85 5.79 6.21
C GLU A 49 16.49 6.42 5.92
N ALA A 50 16.41 7.30 4.92
CA ALA A 50 15.14 7.88 4.49
C ALA A 50 14.17 6.80 3.99
N PHE A 51 14.67 5.83 3.21
CA PHE A 51 13.86 4.71 2.73
C PHE A 51 13.33 3.85 3.89
N LEU A 52 14.19 3.42 4.81
CA LEU A 52 13.81 2.60 5.96
C LEU A 52 12.86 3.33 6.90
N SER A 53 13.06 4.63 7.11
CA SER A 53 12.16 5.47 7.90
C SER A 53 10.75 5.53 7.29
N ALA A 54 10.65 5.77 5.98
CA ALA A 54 9.36 5.79 5.27
C ALA A 54 8.68 4.41 5.25
N ALA A 55 9.45 3.33 5.04
CA ALA A 55 8.94 1.97 5.10
C ALA A 55 8.39 1.64 6.50
N ARG A 56 9.10 2.02 7.56
CA ARG A 56 8.66 1.85 8.94
C ARG A 56 7.37 2.62 9.23
N ASP A 57 7.26 3.89 8.82
CA ASP A 57 6.04 4.67 9.03
C ASP A 57 4.84 4.03 8.31
N THR A 58 5.04 3.59 7.07
CA THR A 58 4.01 2.93 6.26
C THR A 58 3.48 1.67 6.95
N VAL A 59 4.36 0.79 7.43
CA VAL A 59 3.96 -0.43 8.15
C VAL A 59 3.21 -0.07 9.43
N LEU A 60 3.74 0.83 10.24
CA LEU A 60 3.11 1.19 11.52
C LEU A 60 1.71 1.77 11.33
N ARG A 61 1.52 2.56 10.27
CA ARG A 61 0.26 3.23 9.97
C ARG A 61 -0.81 2.28 9.44
N TYR A 62 -0.47 1.44 8.47
CA TYR A 62 -1.49 0.68 7.73
C TYR A 62 -1.62 -0.80 8.11
N ARG A 63 -0.75 -1.35 8.98
CA ARG A 63 -0.85 -2.75 9.47
C ARG A 63 -2.17 -3.09 10.18
N ILE A 64 -2.96 -2.09 10.55
CA ILE A 64 -4.26 -2.29 11.20
C ILE A 64 -5.37 -2.61 10.20
N HIS A 65 -5.15 -2.35 8.91
CA HIS A 65 -6.12 -2.63 7.86
C HIS A 65 -6.06 -4.11 7.48
N PRO A 66 -7.14 -4.89 7.66
CA PRO A 66 -7.17 -6.29 7.26
C PRO A 66 -7.03 -6.50 5.74
N ASN A 67 -7.26 -5.47 4.93
CA ASN A 67 -7.07 -5.57 3.48
C ASN A 67 -5.60 -5.63 3.04
N VAL A 68 -4.64 -5.19 3.87
CA VAL A 68 -3.22 -5.18 3.48
C VAL A 68 -2.68 -6.60 3.56
N ALA A 69 -2.36 -7.17 2.39
CA ALA A 69 -1.92 -8.57 2.27
C ALA A 69 -0.41 -8.75 2.11
N VAL A 70 0.24 -7.79 1.44
CA VAL A 70 1.68 -7.81 1.09
C VAL A 70 2.23 -6.40 1.22
#